data_AF-A0A1N6FIB7-F1
#
_entry.id   AF-A0A1N6FIB7-F1
#
_cell.length_a   1.000
_cell.length_b   1.000
_cell.length_c   1.000
_cell.angle_alpha   90.00
_cell.angle_beta   90.00
_cell.angle_gamma   90.00
#
_symmetry.space_group_name_H-M   'P 1'
#
loop_
_entity.id
_entity.type
_entity.pdbx_description
1 polymer ?
#
loop_
_entity_poly.entity_id
_entity_poly.type
_entity_poly.pdbx_seq_one_letter_code
_entity_poly.pdbx_strand_id
1 'polypeptide(L)' 'MHKAIRKNHTPVRRCVICRTNLPKSELNRYVCIKTESGEIKPVLDEEQVMPGRGYYICNSPECEKRFAKFRGWRK' A
#
# COMPACT_ATOMS: atom_id res chain seq x y z
N MET A 1 -15.80 -15.84 8.40
CA MET A 1 -16.23 -14.68 9.21
C MET A 1 -16.40 -13.49 8.28
N HIS A 2 -17.59 -13.30 7.70
CA HIS A 2 -17.84 -12.18 6.78
C HIS A 2 -18.12 -10.92 7.60
N LYS A 3 -17.13 -10.02 7.66
CA LYS A 3 -17.23 -8.74 8.36
C LYS A 3 -18.28 -7.88 7.64
N ALA A 4 -19.35 -7.51 8.35
CA ALA A 4 -20.39 -6.64 7.81
C ALA A 4 -19.79 -5.30 7.36
N ILE A 5 -19.84 -5.05 6.06
CA ILE A 5 -19.44 -3.77 5.47
C ILE A 5 -20.58 -2.79 5.76
N ARG A 6 -20.35 -1.79 6.62
CA ARG A 6 -21.31 -0.70 6.85
C ARG A 6 -21.52 0.04 5.52
N LYS A 7 -22.78 0.17 5.07
CA LYS A 7 -23.19 0.70 3.76
C LYS A 7 -22.60 2.08 3.37
N ASN A 8 -22.10 2.86 4.32
CA ASN A 8 -21.54 4.21 4.10
C ASN A 8 -20.13 4.39 4.66
N HIS A 9 -19.44 3.32 5.04
CA HIS A 9 -18.08 3.45 5.57
C HIS A 9 -17.04 3.40 4.44
N THR A 10 -16.50 4.56 4.09
CA THR A 10 -15.31 4.66 3.23
C THR A 10 -14.08 4.21 4.03
N PRO A 11 -13.40 3.12 3.66
CA PRO A 11 -12.20 2.70 4.35
C PRO A 11 -11.11 3.76 4.21
N VAL A 12 -10.56 4.22 5.34
CA VAL A 12 -9.42 5.13 5.37
C VAL A 12 -8.13 4.34 5.62
N ARG A 13 -7.03 4.74 4.99
CA ARG A 13 -5.69 4.19 5.19
C ARG A 13 -4.69 5.33 5.36
N ARG A 14 -3.51 4.98 5.89
CA ARG A 14 -2.44 5.94 6.14
C ARG A 14 -1.33 5.75 5.10
N CYS A 15 -0.94 6.82 4.43
CA CYS A 15 0.27 6.82 3.61
C CYS A 15 1.48 6.44 4.48
N VAL A 16 2.24 5.43 4.07
CA VAL A 16 3.39 4.94 4.85
C VAL A 16 4.55 5.95 4.88
N ILE A 17 4.56 6.90 3.93
CA ILE A 17 5.61 7.91 3.78
C ILE A 17 5.29 9.21 4.55
N CYS A 18 4.24 9.93 4.17
CA CYS A 18 3.90 11.22 4.78
C CYS A 18 2.99 11.10 6.01
N ARG A 19 2.48 9.89 6.32
CA ARG A 19 1.61 9.61 7.48
C ARG A 19 0.23 10.28 7.45
N THR A 20 -0.14 10.94 6.36
CA THR A 20 -1.50 11.45 6.13
C THR A 20 -2.51 10.30 5.98
N ASN A 21 -3.70 10.46 6.57
CA ASN A 21 -4.81 9.53 6.40
C ASN A 21 -5.67 9.98 5.21
N LEU A 22 -5.95 9.07 4.27
CA LEU A 22 -6.73 9.34 3.06
C LEU A 22 -7.69 8.17 2.79
N PRO A 23 -8.79 8.37 2.04
CA PRO A 23 -9.62 7.29 1.53
C PRO A 23 -8.78 6.21 0.82
N LYS A 24 -9.12 4.93 1.01
CA LYS A 24 -8.42 3.79 0.39
C LYS A 24 -8.30 3.94 -1.13
N SER A 25 -9.34 4.49 -1.76
CA SER A 25 -9.42 4.73 -3.20
C SER A 25 -8.44 5.81 -3.71
N GLU A 26 -7.92 6.67 -2.83
CA GLU A 26 -6.99 7.75 -3.20
C GLU A 26 -5.51 7.35 -2.97
N LEU A 27 -5.26 6.09 -2.63
CA LEU A 27 -3.94 5.59 -2.29
C LEU A 27 -3.56 4.46 -3.23
N ASN A 28 -2.35 4.51 -3.75
CA ASN A 28 -1.71 3.40 -4.44
C ASN A 28 -1.32 2.33 -3.43
N ARG A 29 -1.70 1.06 -3.67
CA ARG A 29 -1.29 -0.08 -2.85
C ARG A 29 -0.12 -0.79 -3.54
N TYR A 30 0.94 -1.05 -2.77
CA TYR A 30 2.04 -1.90 -3.20
C TYR A 30 2.15 -3.14 -2.32
N VAL A 31 2.40 -4.30 -2.92
CA VAL A 31 2.65 -5.55 -2.20
C VAL A 31 4.09 -5.99 -2.45
N CYS A 32 4.77 -6.40 -1.39
CA CYS A 32 6.13 -6.91 -1.50
C CYS A 32 6.10 -8.39 -1.90
N ILE A 33 6.71 -8.72 -3.04
CA ILE A 33 6.90 -10.08 -3.51
C ILE A 33 8.38 -10.44 -3.49
N LYS A 34 8.69 -11.71 -3.24
CA LYS A 34 10.05 -12.25 -3.38
C LYS A 34 10.22 -12.71 -4.83
N THR A 35 11.20 -12.16 -5.52
CA THR A 35 11.56 -12.61 -6.88
C THR A 35 12.27 -13.96 -6.82
N GLU A 36 12.42 -14.62 -7.98
CA GLU A 36 13.17 -15.87 -8.09
C GLU A 36 14.63 -15.71 -7.64
N SER A 37 15.24 -14.55 -7.87
CA SER A 37 16.58 -14.18 -7.36
C SER A 37 16.65 -13.97 -5.84
N GLY A 38 15.52 -14.06 -5.14
CA GLY A 38 15.43 -13.86 -3.69
C GLY A 38 15.32 -12.41 -3.25
N GLU A 39 15.28 -11.44 -4.17
CA GLU A 39 15.10 -10.02 -3.86
C GLU A 39 13.63 -9.72 -3.52
N ILE A 40 13.41 -8.90 -2.49
CA ILE A 40 12.06 -8.41 -2.17
C ILE A 40 11.83 -7.10 -2.91
N LYS A 41 10.81 -7.06 -3.78
CA LYS A 41 10.42 -5.87 -4.55
C LYS A 41 8.95 -5.51 -4.32
N PRO A 42 8.62 -4.23 -4.13
CA PRO A 42 7.23 -3.77 -4.12
C PRO A 42 6.68 -3.80 -5.55
N VAL A 43 5.50 -4.37 -5.72
CA VAL A 43 4.72 -4.40 -6.97
C VAL A 43 3.42 -3.64 -6.76
N LEU A 44 3.03 -2.85 -7.75
CA LEU A 44 1.77 -2.11 -7.73
C LEU A 44 0.60 -3.10 -7.79
N ASP A 45 -0.35 -2.94 -6.88
CA ASP A 45 -1.58 -3.70 -6.81
C ASP A 45 -2.75 -2.74 -7.05
N GLU A 46 -3.05 -2.50 -8.32
CA GLU A 46 -4.07 -1.54 -8.78
C GLU A 46 -5.46 -1.88 -8.22
N GLU A 47 -5.83 -3.17 -8.25
CA GLU A 47 -7.11 -3.68 -7.73
C GLU A 47 -7.15 -3.73 -6.19
N GLN A 48 -6.00 -3.63 -5.53
CA GLN A 48 -5.85 -3.67 -4.08
C GLN A 48 -6.35 -4.97 -3.42
N VAL A 49 -6.19 -6.10 -4.12
CA VAL A 49 -6.63 -7.44 -3.71
C VAL A 49 -5.50 -8.47 -3.62
N MET A 50 -4.28 -8.12 -4.04
CA MET A 50 -3.17 -9.07 -4.04
C MET A 50 -2.86 -9.61 -2.63
N PRO A 51 -2.57 -10.92 -2.50
CA PRO A 51 -2.21 -11.51 -1.21
C PRO A 51 -0.87 -10.97 -0.72
N GLY A 52 -0.73 -10.80 0.60
CA GLY A 52 0.50 -10.35 1.24
C GLY A 52 0.40 -8.99 1.93
N ARG A 53 1.54 -8.51 2.47
CA ARG A 53 1.61 -7.25 3.21
C ARG A 53 1.55 -6.06 2.26
N GLY A 54 0.46 -5.30 2.34
CA GLY A 54 0.25 -4.10 1.52
C GLY A 54 0.76 -2.81 2.18
N TYR A 55 1.32 -1.94 1.36
CA TYR A 55 1.78 -0.59 1.72
C TYR A 55 1.00 0.43 0.92
N TYR A 56 0.39 1.39 1.59
CA TYR A 56 -0.41 2.44 0.95
C TYR A 56 0.40 3.73 0.83
N ILE A 57 0.34 4.37 -0.33
CA ILE A 57 1.06 5.61 -0.64
C ILE A 57 0.09 6.56 -1.33
N CYS A 58 0.15 7.85 -0.99
CA CYS A 58 -0.64 8.85 -1.70
C CYS A 58 0.00 9.24 -3.03
N ASN A 59 -0.80 9.81 -3.92
CA ASN A 59 -0.41 10.25 -5.27
C ASN A 59 0.50 11.50 -5.27
N SER A 60 1.14 11.81 -4.14
CA SER A 60 2.13 12.89 -4.08
C SER A 60 3.42 12.41 -4.74
N PRO A 61 3.94 13.13 -5.75
CA PRO A 61 5.20 12.77 -6.41
C PRO A 61 6.39 12.71 -5.43
N GLU A 62 6.34 13.49 -4.34
CA GLU A 62 7.36 13.43 -3.29
C GLU A 62 7.31 12.09 -2.52
N CYS A 63 6.10 11.61 -2.23
CA CYS A 63 5.91 10.33 -1.54
C CYS A 63 6.36 9.15 -2.41
N GLU A 64 6.09 9.18 -3.71
CA GLU A 64 6.55 8.15 -4.66
C GLU A 64 8.08 8.10 -4.73
N LYS A 65 8.74 9.27 -4.89
CA LYS A 65 10.20 9.37 -4.90
C LYS A 65 10.82 8.83 -3.60
N ARG A 66 10.21 9.16 -2.45
CA ARG A 66 10.66 8.67 -1.14
C ARG A 66 10.39 7.17 -0.98
N PHE A 67 9.29 6.65 -1.51
CA PHE A 67 8.98 5.22 -1.46
C PHE A 67 9.96 4.35 -2.23
N ALA A 68 10.49 4.81 -3.37
CA ALA A 68 11.53 4.08 -4.11
C ALA A 68 12.76 3.73 -3.24
N LYS A 69 13.08 4.58 -2.26
CA LYS A 69 14.18 4.40 -1.30
C LYS A 69 13.73 3.82 0.04
N PHE A 70 12.42 3.77 0.30
CA PHE A 70 11.87 3.20 1.53
C PHE A 70 12.24 1.72 1.63
N ARG A 71 12.52 1.24 2.85
CA ARG A 71 12.87 -0.17 3.11
C ARG A 71 12.13 -0.71 4.32
N GLY A 72 11.03 -0.08 4.74
CA GLY A 72 10.22 -0.51 5.89
C GLY A 72 9.53 -1.87 5.72
N TRP A 73 9.72 -2.52 4.56
CA TRP A 73 9.33 -3.90 4.30
C TRP A 73 10.38 -4.95 4.68
N ARG A 74 11.59 -4.56 5.08
CA ARG A 74 12.69 -5.48 5.43
C ARG A 74 12.66 -5.95 6.90
N LYS A 75 11.50 -5.94 7.56
CA LYS A 75 11.36 -6.45 8.93
C LYS A 75 10.90 -7.89 8.93
#